data_AF-A0A357ANS3-F1
#
_entry.id   AF-A0A357ANS3-F1
#
_cell.length_a   1.000
_cell.length_b   1.000
_cell.length_c   1.000
_cell.angle_alpha   90.00
_cell.angle_beta   90.00
_cell.angle_gamma   90.00
#
_symmetry.space_group_name_H-M   'P 1'
#
loop_
_entity.id
_entity.type
_entity.pdbx_description
1 polymer ?
#
loop_
_entity_poly.entity_id
_entity_poly.type
_entity_poly.pdbx_seq_one_letter_code
_entity_poly.pdbx_strand_id
1 'polypeptide(L)'
;MTKYVYLFSEGNASMRNLLGGKGANLAEMTGLGLPVPRGFTVTTEACTRYYADGKKIEKDIEDQIYEYLLKMEKIVEKQFGNPDNPLLVSVRSGARASMPGMMDTILNLGLNDIVVEGLAKLTNNTRFAYDSYRRFIHMFSDVVMGIEKNKFERILEEMKEKKGVHLDTGLDADDLKLLVKKYHELYEKEMGQPFPQEPRVQLLEAIKAVFRSWDNPRANVYRRLNDIPSEWGTAVNVQEMVYGNMGEDSGTGVAFTRNPSTGEKKLYGEFLMNAQGEDV
;
A
#
# COMPACT_ATOMS: atom_id res chain seq x y z
N MET A 1 -2.54 23.25 -17.97
CA MET A 1 -3.10 22.04 -17.34
C MET A 1 -2.33 21.85 -16.04
N THR A 2 -3.01 21.72 -14.90
CA THR A 2 -2.35 21.59 -13.58
C THR A 2 -1.74 20.20 -13.45
N LYS A 3 -0.51 20.12 -12.93
CA LYS A 3 0.22 18.86 -12.74
C LYS A 3 -0.07 18.28 -11.35
N TYR A 4 -0.72 17.12 -11.31
CA TYR A 4 -1.20 16.47 -10.09
C TYR A 4 -0.39 15.25 -9.67
N VAL A 5 0.48 14.72 -10.54
CA VAL A 5 1.28 13.52 -10.28
C VAL A 5 2.75 13.80 -10.58
N TYR A 6 3.64 13.34 -9.71
CA TYR A 6 5.08 13.54 -9.80
C TYR A 6 5.82 12.22 -9.59
N LEU A 7 6.74 11.84 -10.48
CA LEU A 7 7.68 10.76 -10.17
C LEU A 7 8.55 11.19 -8.97
N PHE A 8 9.07 10.24 -8.21
CA PHE A 8 10.02 10.59 -7.14
C PHE A 8 11.24 11.36 -7.66
N SER A 9 11.66 11.10 -8.91
CA SER A 9 12.75 11.83 -9.56
C SER A 9 12.43 13.28 -9.95
N GLU A 10 11.15 13.71 -9.87
CA GLU A 10 10.71 15.06 -10.21
C GLU A 10 10.49 15.95 -8.99
N GLY A 11 10.61 15.39 -7.77
CA GLY A 11 10.39 16.09 -6.51
C GLY A 11 11.69 16.35 -5.73
N ASN A 12 11.56 17.00 -4.57
CA ASN A 12 12.61 17.12 -3.56
C ASN A 12 12.00 17.51 -2.19
N ALA A 13 12.82 17.61 -1.15
CA ALA A 13 12.39 17.92 0.21
C ALA A 13 11.62 19.26 0.34
N SER A 14 11.91 20.26 -0.52
CA SER A 14 11.25 21.57 -0.47
C SER A 14 9.78 21.52 -0.91
N MET A 15 9.40 20.50 -1.68
CA MET A 15 8.03 20.30 -2.19
C MET A 15 7.10 19.64 -1.17
N ARG A 16 7.46 19.67 0.13
CA ARG A 16 6.70 19.07 1.24
C ARG A 16 5.22 19.45 1.28
N ASN A 17 4.89 20.69 0.92
CA ASN A 17 3.50 21.15 0.89
C ASN A 17 2.69 20.48 -0.22
N LEU A 18 3.33 20.14 -1.34
CA LEU A 18 2.67 19.56 -2.51
C LEU A 18 2.67 18.02 -2.48
N LEU A 19 3.79 17.41 -2.07
CA LEU A 19 4.02 15.96 -2.07
C LEU A 19 3.78 15.31 -0.70
N GLY A 20 3.50 16.11 0.32
CA GLY A 20 3.50 15.66 1.71
C GLY A 20 4.90 15.33 2.22
N GLY A 21 5.01 15.04 3.52
CA GLY A 21 6.29 14.71 4.16
C GLY A 21 6.92 13.43 3.60
N LYS A 22 6.13 12.37 3.39
CA LYS A 22 6.64 11.10 2.85
C LYS A 22 7.07 11.23 1.39
N GLY A 23 6.24 11.82 0.54
CA GLY A 23 6.55 11.98 -0.89
C GLY A 23 7.76 12.86 -1.13
N ALA A 24 7.88 13.98 -0.40
CA ALA A 24 9.05 14.85 -0.50
C ALA A 24 10.34 14.15 -0.03
N ASN A 25 10.29 13.34 1.02
CA ASN A 25 11.45 12.55 1.47
C ASN A 25 11.81 11.41 0.50
N LEU A 26 10.82 10.72 -0.07
CA LEU A 26 11.05 9.70 -1.11
C LEU A 26 11.74 10.31 -2.33
N ALA A 27 11.30 11.50 -2.73
CA ALA A 27 11.90 12.26 -3.81
C ALA A 27 13.34 12.71 -3.49
N GLU A 28 13.56 13.25 -2.28
CA GLU A 28 14.88 13.63 -1.80
C GLU A 28 15.86 12.45 -1.80
N MET A 29 15.46 11.32 -1.20
CA MET A 29 16.29 10.11 -1.17
C MET A 29 16.58 9.56 -2.58
N THR A 30 15.62 9.67 -3.50
CA THR A 30 15.81 9.30 -4.91
C THR A 30 16.83 10.20 -5.59
N GLY A 31 16.75 11.53 -5.37
CA GLY A 31 17.70 12.51 -5.90
C GLY A 31 19.11 12.34 -5.34
N LEU A 32 19.24 11.86 -4.10
CA LEU A 32 20.52 11.52 -3.47
C LEU A 32 21.12 10.18 -3.96
N GLY A 33 20.41 9.43 -4.81
CA GLY A 33 20.89 8.15 -5.33
C GLY A 33 20.79 6.98 -4.33
N LEU A 34 19.99 7.11 -3.27
CA LEU A 34 19.71 5.99 -2.37
C LEU A 34 18.87 4.92 -3.08
N PRO A 35 18.94 3.64 -2.65
CA PRO A 35 18.23 2.53 -3.28
C PRO A 35 16.72 2.54 -2.94
N VAL A 36 16.03 3.59 -3.36
CA VAL A 36 14.58 3.75 -3.19
C VAL A 36 13.85 3.00 -4.31
N PRO A 37 12.88 2.12 -4.00
CA PRO A 37 12.00 1.54 -5.01
C PRO A 37 11.25 2.64 -5.76
N ARG A 38 11.11 2.49 -7.08
CA ARG A 38 10.58 3.55 -7.96
C ARG A 38 9.10 3.79 -7.67
N GLY A 39 8.63 5.00 -7.97
CA GLY A 39 7.28 5.39 -7.62
C GLY A 39 6.93 6.82 -8.04
N PHE A 40 5.70 7.20 -7.73
CA PHE A 40 5.17 8.53 -7.94
C PHE A 40 4.27 8.96 -6.78
N THR A 41 4.07 10.26 -6.67
CA THR A 41 3.20 10.89 -5.67
C THR A 41 2.07 11.63 -6.38
N VAL A 42 0.84 11.30 -6.02
CA VAL A 42 -0.36 12.09 -6.31
C VAL A 42 -0.46 13.18 -5.24
N THR A 43 -0.48 14.44 -5.67
CA THR A 43 -0.28 15.61 -4.81
C THR A 43 -1.39 15.85 -3.79
N THR A 44 -1.10 16.67 -2.77
CA THR A 44 -2.13 17.18 -1.84
C THR A 44 -3.19 18.02 -2.56
N GLU A 45 -2.82 18.73 -3.63
CA GLU A 45 -3.77 19.53 -4.42
C GLU A 45 -4.79 18.65 -5.15
N ALA A 46 -4.40 17.45 -5.59
CA ALA A 46 -5.34 16.45 -6.12
C ALA A 46 -6.35 16.01 -5.05
N CYS A 47 -5.92 15.90 -3.79
CA CYS A 47 -6.83 15.62 -2.67
C CYS A 47 -7.82 16.78 -2.45
N THR A 48 -7.33 18.02 -2.42
CA THR A 48 -8.21 19.21 -2.32
C THR A 48 -9.23 19.24 -3.47
N ARG A 49 -8.78 18.94 -4.69
CA ARG A 49 -9.63 18.90 -5.88
C ARG A 49 -10.67 17.79 -5.78
N TYR A 50 -10.28 16.60 -5.34
CA TYR A 50 -11.19 15.49 -5.07
C TYR A 50 -12.35 15.88 -4.14
N TYR A 51 -12.08 16.62 -3.06
CA TYR A 51 -13.13 17.11 -2.17
C TYR A 51 -14.01 18.21 -2.82
N ALA A 52 -13.40 19.13 -3.58
CA ALA A 52 -14.13 20.18 -4.30
C ALA A 52 -15.08 19.62 -5.37
N ASP A 53 -14.69 18.53 -6.03
CA ASP A 53 -15.49 17.86 -7.08
C ASP A 53 -16.49 16.83 -6.49
N GLY A 54 -16.83 16.93 -5.21
CA GLY A 54 -17.81 16.06 -4.58
C GLY A 54 -17.32 14.63 -4.34
N LYS A 55 -16.06 14.50 -3.92
CA LYS A 55 -15.39 13.22 -3.61
C LYS A 55 -15.24 12.32 -4.85
N LYS A 56 -14.85 12.92 -5.98
CA LYS A 56 -14.58 12.25 -7.25
C LYS A 56 -13.20 12.59 -7.77
N ILE A 57 -12.53 11.61 -8.39
CA ILE A 57 -11.30 11.87 -9.13
C ILE A 57 -11.74 12.19 -10.55
N GLU A 58 -11.49 13.43 -10.98
CA GLU A 58 -11.78 13.87 -12.35
C GLU A 58 -10.83 13.24 -13.37
N LYS A 59 -11.28 13.20 -14.62
CA LYS A 59 -10.60 12.48 -15.71
C LYS A 59 -9.16 12.96 -15.94
N ASP A 60 -8.88 14.25 -15.75
CA ASP A 60 -7.55 14.82 -15.93
C ASP A 60 -6.55 14.38 -14.86
N ILE A 61 -7.00 14.10 -13.64
CA ILE A 61 -6.18 13.50 -12.57
C ILE A 61 -5.99 12.00 -12.84
N GLU A 62 -7.06 11.30 -13.22
CA GLU A 62 -7.03 9.88 -13.57
C GLU A 62 -6.05 9.60 -14.73
N ASP A 63 -6.15 10.38 -15.81
CA ASP A 63 -5.28 10.25 -16.98
C ASP A 63 -3.80 10.46 -16.60
N GLN A 64 -3.50 11.41 -15.70
CA GLN A 64 -2.14 11.61 -15.18
C GLN A 64 -1.66 10.44 -14.31
N ILE A 65 -2.52 9.86 -13.46
CA ILE A 65 -2.16 8.68 -12.66
C ILE A 65 -1.73 7.54 -13.58
N TYR A 66 -2.48 7.29 -14.65
CA TYR A 66 -2.14 6.24 -15.61
C TYR A 66 -0.93 6.58 -16.47
N GLU A 67 -0.74 7.84 -16.87
CA GLU A 67 0.47 8.27 -17.56
C GLU A 67 1.72 7.99 -16.70
N TYR A 68 1.67 8.31 -15.41
CA TYR A 68 2.78 8.12 -14.49
C TYR A 68 3.00 6.65 -14.09
N LEU A 69 1.93 5.86 -14.04
CA LEU A 69 2.04 4.40 -13.94
C LEU A 69 2.80 3.81 -15.15
N LEU A 70 2.45 4.20 -16.37
CA LEU A 70 3.15 3.77 -17.59
C LEU A 70 4.62 4.22 -17.61
N LYS A 71 4.92 5.43 -17.11
CA LYS A 71 6.31 5.88 -16.94
C LYS A 71 7.06 5.00 -15.94
N MET A 72 6.43 4.67 -14.81
CA MET A 72 7.03 3.79 -13.80
C MET A 72 7.29 2.40 -14.36
N GLU A 73 6.34 1.79 -15.06
CA GLU A 73 6.49 0.48 -15.74
C GLU A 73 7.72 0.43 -16.64
N LYS A 74 7.95 1.50 -17.43
CA LYS A 74 9.14 1.61 -18.30
C LYS A 74 10.45 1.69 -17.52
N ILE A 75 10.45 2.36 -16.36
CA ILE A 75 11.66 2.53 -15.53
C ILE A 75 12.02 1.21 -14.84
N VAL A 76 11.02 0.46 -14.36
CA VAL A 76 11.23 -0.79 -13.60
C VAL A 76 11.23 -2.03 -14.48
N GLU A 77 10.91 -1.89 -15.77
CA GLU A 77 10.82 -2.96 -16.76
C GLU A 77 9.83 -4.07 -16.36
N LYS A 78 8.73 -3.70 -15.71
CA LYS A 78 7.61 -4.59 -15.31
C LYS A 78 6.29 -3.96 -15.73
N GLN A 79 5.23 -4.77 -15.81
CA GLN A 79 3.92 -4.31 -16.26
C GLN A 79 2.84 -4.60 -15.22
N PHE A 80 2.02 -3.59 -14.93
CA PHE A 80 0.94 -3.65 -13.95
C PHE A 80 -0.20 -4.52 -14.47
N GLY A 81 -0.43 -5.64 -13.79
CA GLY A 81 -1.42 -6.65 -14.21
C GLY A 81 -0.90 -7.71 -15.17
N ASN A 82 0.38 -7.68 -15.56
CA ASN A 82 0.96 -8.73 -16.42
C ASN A 82 1.39 -9.95 -15.57
N PRO A 83 0.83 -11.15 -15.77
CA PRO A 83 1.22 -12.33 -15.00
C PRO A 83 2.66 -12.81 -15.27
N ASP A 84 3.23 -12.56 -16.45
CA ASP A 84 4.57 -13.06 -16.79
C ASP A 84 5.68 -12.21 -16.17
N ASN A 85 5.42 -10.91 -15.93
CA ASN A 85 6.35 -9.99 -15.30
C ASN A 85 5.61 -8.87 -14.55
N PRO A 86 5.02 -9.19 -13.38
CA PRO A 86 4.08 -8.31 -12.71
C PRO A 86 4.77 -7.18 -11.99
N LEU A 87 4.27 -5.96 -12.24
CA LEU A 87 4.46 -4.84 -11.35
C LEU A 87 3.39 -4.89 -10.27
N LEU A 88 3.81 -4.96 -9.01
CA LEU A 88 2.96 -4.80 -7.85
C LEU A 88 3.37 -3.53 -7.11
N VAL A 89 2.40 -2.83 -6.52
CA VAL A 89 2.64 -1.53 -5.88
C VAL A 89 2.10 -1.50 -4.46
N SER A 90 2.71 -0.65 -3.65
CA SER A 90 2.13 -0.17 -2.40
C SER A 90 1.49 1.20 -2.60
N VAL A 91 0.41 1.45 -1.88
CA VAL A 91 -0.27 2.75 -1.84
C VAL A 91 -0.21 3.27 -0.41
N ARG A 92 0.45 4.42 -0.23
CA ARG A 92 0.78 4.99 1.07
C ARG A 92 0.42 6.46 1.14
N SER A 93 -0.45 6.78 2.07
CA SER A 93 -0.78 8.14 2.46
C SER A 93 0.42 8.95 2.99
N GLY A 94 0.44 10.25 2.73
CA GLY A 94 1.48 11.16 3.20
C GLY A 94 1.00 12.62 3.23
N ALA A 95 0.58 13.09 4.40
CA ALA A 95 0.23 14.50 4.59
C ALA A 95 1.48 15.38 4.80
N ARG A 96 1.29 16.71 4.77
CA ARG A 96 2.36 17.69 5.04
C ARG A 96 2.94 17.53 6.45
N ALA A 97 2.05 17.38 7.43
CA ALA A 97 2.37 17.01 8.80
C ALA A 97 2.41 15.49 8.97
N SER A 98 3.30 15.03 9.85
CA SER A 98 3.34 13.61 10.20
C SER A 98 2.13 13.27 11.06
N MET A 99 1.41 12.22 10.71
CA MET A 99 0.26 11.70 11.46
C MET A 99 0.45 10.19 11.71
N PRO A 100 1.31 9.81 12.68
CA PRO A 100 1.66 8.40 12.90
C PRO A 100 0.45 7.55 13.30
N GLY A 101 0.31 6.38 12.65
CA GLY A 101 -0.77 5.42 12.93
C GLY A 101 -2.18 5.88 12.52
N MET A 102 -2.30 6.99 11.79
CA MET A 102 -3.59 7.59 11.44
C MET A 102 -4.08 7.26 10.04
N MET A 103 -3.18 6.79 9.18
CA MET A 103 -3.47 6.58 7.77
C MET A 103 -2.94 5.23 7.32
N ASP A 104 -3.78 4.52 6.57
CA ASP A 104 -3.54 3.13 6.21
C ASP A 104 -2.57 3.00 5.02
N THR A 105 -1.97 1.82 4.93
CA THR A 105 -1.08 1.40 3.84
C THR A 105 -1.68 0.16 3.20
N ILE A 106 -1.63 0.10 1.88
CA ILE A 106 -2.06 -1.08 1.12
C ILE A 106 -0.82 -1.62 0.43
N LEU A 107 -0.48 -2.88 0.68
CA LEU A 107 0.62 -3.58 0.01
C LEU A 107 0.10 -4.55 -1.05
N ASN A 108 0.99 -4.97 -1.94
CA ASN A 108 0.74 -5.99 -2.96
C ASN A 108 -0.43 -5.66 -3.92
N LEU A 109 -0.74 -4.37 -4.10
CA LEU A 109 -1.79 -3.93 -5.02
C LEU A 109 -1.41 -4.25 -6.46
N GLY A 110 -2.37 -4.79 -7.21
CA GLY A 110 -2.19 -5.36 -8.54
C GLY A 110 -2.27 -6.88 -8.58
N LEU A 111 -2.32 -7.54 -7.41
CA LEU A 111 -2.59 -8.98 -7.34
C LEU A 111 -4.04 -9.28 -7.75
N ASN A 112 -4.19 -10.33 -8.53
CA ASN A 112 -5.45 -10.90 -8.99
C ASN A 112 -5.23 -12.40 -9.27
N ASP A 113 -6.28 -13.12 -9.67
CA ASP A 113 -6.23 -14.57 -9.83
C ASP A 113 -5.20 -15.06 -10.87
N ILE A 114 -4.86 -14.23 -11.87
CA ILE A 114 -3.87 -14.58 -12.90
C ILE A 114 -2.45 -14.13 -12.51
N VAL A 115 -2.31 -12.96 -11.89
CA VAL A 115 -1.04 -12.36 -11.49
C VAL A 115 -0.42 -13.13 -10.32
N VAL A 116 -1.23 -13.66 -9.40
CA VAL A 116 -0.72 -14.48 -8.29
C VAL A 116 -0.04 -15.75 -8.78
N GLU A 117 -0.57 -16.40 -9.82
CA GLU A 117 0.06 -17.58 -10.41
C GLU A 117 1.36 -17.22 -11.14
N GLY A 118 1.39 -16.04 -11.77
CA GLY A 118 2.61 -15.44 -12.31
C GLY A 118 3.70 -15.21 -11.27
N LEU A 119 3.33 -14.55 -10.17
CA LEU A 119 4.21 -14.30 -9.03
C LEU A 119 4.73 -15.61 -8.42
N ALA A 120 3.87 -16.62 -8.27
CA ALA A 120 4.26 -17.94 -7.77
C ALA A 120 5.35 -18.59 -8.64
N LYS A 121 5.21 -18.53 -9.97
CA LYS A 121 6.20 -19.06 -10.92
C LYS A 121 7.52 -18.30 -10.86
N LEU A 122 7.47 -16.96 -10.89
CA LEU A 122 8.67 -16.12 -10.91
C LEU A 122 9.52 -16.27 -9.64
N THR A 123 8.86 -16.46 -8.50
CA THR A 123 9.54 -16.62 -7.21
C THR A 123 9.84 -18.07 -6.86
N ASN A 124 9.34 -19.03 -7.65
CA ASN A 124 9.33 -20.45 -7.32
C ASN A 124 8.82 -20.72 -5.89
N ASN A 125 7.84 -19.93 -5.44
CA ASN A 125 7.34 -19.93 -4.07
C ASN A 125 5.84 -19.66 -4.05
N THR A 126 5.06 -20.71 -4.36
CA THR A 126 3.59 -20.65 -4.40
C THR A 126 2.99 -20.21 -3.06
N ARG A 127 3.57 -20.66 -1.94
CA ARG A 127 3.11 -20.25 -0.60
C ARG A 127 3.20 -18.73 -0.44
N PHE A 128 4.36 -18.13 -0.75
CA PHE A 128 4.58 -16.68 -0.67
C PHE A 128 3.58 -15.88 -1.52
N ALA A 129 3.35 -16.31 -2.76
CA ALA A 129 2.45 -15.60 -3.67
C ALA A 129 1.02 -15.58 -3.13
N TYR A 130 0.52 -16.72 -2.65
CA TYR A 130 -0.83 -16.82 -2.09
C TYR A 130 -0.96 -16.20 -0.69
N ASP A 131 0.10 -16.20 0.11
CA ASP A 131 0.13 -15.45 1.38
C ASP A 131 0.04 -13.94 1.11
N SER A 132 0.78 -13.44 0.12
CA SER A 132 0.71 -12.04 -0.32
C SER A 132 -0.68 -11.71 -0.86
N TYR A 133 -1.32 -12.65 -1.59
CA TYR A 133 -2.65 -12.42 -2.15
C TYR A 133 -3.76 -12.40 -1.10
N ARG A 134 -3.77 -13.34 -0.15
CA ARG A 134 -4.75 -13.30 0.95
C ARG A 134 -4.59 -12.06 1.82
N ARG A 135 -3.33 -11.61 2.07
CA ARG A 135 -3.05 -10.34 2.77
C ARG A 135 -3.58 -9.15 1.99
N PHE A 136 -3.34 -9.11 0.68
CA PHE A 136 -3.88 -8.04 -0.19
C PHE A 136 -5.40 -7.98 -0.16
N ILE A 137 -6.10 -9.09 -0.36
CA ILE A 137 -7.56 -9.12 -0.36
C ILE A 137 -8.09 -8.60 0.98
N HIS A 138 -7.53 -9.07 2.09
CA HIS A 138 -7.90 -8.61 3.42
C HIS A 138 -7.68 -7.09 3.58
N MET A 139 -6.46 -6.59 3.34
CA MET A 139 -6.15 -5.17 3.46
C MET A 139 -7.02 -4.29 2.57
N PHE A 140 -7.18 -4.68 1.30
CA PHE A 140 -7.98 -3.91 0.35
C PHE A 140 -9.44 -3.87 0.80
N SER A 141 -9.98 -5.00 1.23
CA SER A 141 -11.34 -5.10 1.74
C SER A 141 -11.60 -4.22 2.95
N ASP A 142 -10.68 -4.22 3.93
CA ASP A 142 -10.80 -3.43 5.15
C ASP A 142 -10.57 -1.94 4.88
N VAL A 143 -9.41 -1.59 4.33
CA VAL A 143 -8.98 -0.19 4.18
C VAL A 143 -9.74 0.53 3.06
N VAL A 144 -9.94 -0.12 1.92
CA VAL A 144 -10.51 0.53 0.73
C VAL A 144 -12.03 0.43 0.73
N MET A 145 -12.56 -0.75 1.05
CA MET A 145 -13.98 -1.07 0.92
C MET A 145 -14.74 -1.01 2.25
N GLY A 146 -14.05 -0.93 3.40
CA GLY A 146 -14.67 -0.77 4.72
C GLY A 146 -15.27 -2.07 5.29
N ILE A 147 -14.84 -3.24 4.82
CA ILE A 147 -15.28 -4.53 5.34
C ILE A 147 -14.49 -4.85 6.61
N GLU A 148 -15.17 -5.08 7.73
CA GLU A 148 -14.53 -5.33 9.02
C GLU A 148 -13.47 -6.46 8.98
N LYS A 149 -12.22 -6.10 9.32
CA LYS A 149 -11.08 -7.00 9.54
C LYS A 149 -11.41 -8.30 10.27
N ASN A 150 -12.19 -8.23 11.35
CA ASN A 150 -12.56 -9.39 12.18
C ASN A 150 -13.24 -10.52 11.38
N LYS A 151 -13.92 -10.20 10.28
CA LYS A 151 -14.56 -11.21 9.42
C LYS A 151 -13.53 -12.06 8.69
N PHE A 152 -12.44 -11.46 8.21
CA PHE A 152 -11.33 -12.16 7.55
C PHE A 152 -10.48 -12.96 8.53
N GLU A 153 -10.21 -12.38 9.71
CA GLU A 153 -9.48 -13.06 10.79
C GLU A 153 -10.22 -14.31 11.25
N ARG A 154 -11.54 -14.25 11.42
CA ARG A 154 -12.33 -15.42 11.80
C ARG A 154 -12.22 -16.57 10.79
N ILE A 155 -12.24 -16.27 9.49
CA ILE A 155 -12.07 -17.31 8.44
C ILE A 155 -10.68 -17.94 8.52
N LEU A 156 -9.64 -17.14 8.78
CA LEU A 156 -8.27 -17.63 8.95
C LEU A 156 -8.14 -18.52 10.19
N GLU A 157 -8.68 -18.10 11.33
CA GLU A 157 -8.67 -18.89 12.57
C GLU A 157 -9.43 -20.21 12.39
N GLU A 158 -10.63 -20.20 11.78
CA GLU A 158 -11.39 -21.41 11.48
C GLU A 158 -10.60 -22.40 10.58
N MET A 159 -9.74 -21.89 9.69
CA MET A 159 -8.87 -22.73 8.86
C MET A 159 -7.70 -23.30 9.67
N LYS A 160 -7.05 -22.48 10.50
CA LYS A 160 -5.96 -22.91 11.38
C LYS A 160 -6.41 -23.98 12.37
N GLU A 161 -7.57 -23.79 13.00
CA GLU A 161 -8.18 -24.77 13.90
C GLU A 161 -8.44 -26.11 13.20
N LYS A 162 -9.01 -26.08 11.98
CA LYS A 162 -9.25 -27.31 11.18
C LYS A 162 -7.97 -28.04 10.79
N LYS A 163 -6.87 -27.31 10.60
CA LYS A 163 -5.56 -27.88 10.28
C LYS A 163 -4.72 -28.24 11.51
N GLY A 164 -5.15 -27.84 12.71
CA GLY A 164 -4.42 -28.10 13.95
C GLY A 164 -3.11 -27.29 14.06
N VAL A 165 -3.04 -26.13 13.42
CA VAL A 165 -1.87 -25.23 13.47
C VAL A 165 -2.19 -23.98 14.30
N HIS A 166 -1.18 -23.42 14.97
CA HIS A 166 -1.35 -22.24 15.81
C HIS A 166 -0.86 -20.94 15.16
N LEU A 167 0.08 -21.05 14.22
CA LEU A 167 0.68 -19.91 13.51
C LEU A 167 0.24 -19.92 12.05
N ASP A 168 0.09 -18.73 11.46
CA ASP A 168 -0.20 -18.55 10.03
C ASP A 168 0.88 -19.20 9.15
N THR A 169 2.12 -19.28 9.64
CA THR A 169 3.24 -19.97 8.99
C THR A 169 3.06 -21.47 8.89
N GLY A 170 2.15 -22.06 9.68
CA GLY A 170 1.77 -23.46 9.61
C GLY A 170 0.85 -23.81 8.44
N LEU A 171 0.29 -22.82 7.73
CA LEU A 171 -0.54 -23.05 6.54
C LEU A 171 0.34 -23.24 5.29
N ASP A 172 0.04 -24.28 4.52
CA ASP A 172 0.71 -24.59 3.27
C ASP A 172 0.12 -23.80 2.08
N ALA A 173 0.67 -24.02 0.88
CA ALA A 173 0.23 -23.30 -0.32
C ALA A 173 -1.22 -23.63 -0.72
N ASP A 174 -1.68 -24.87 -0.55
CA ASP A 174 -3.03 -25.28 -0.92
C ASP A 174 -4.07 -24.72 0.06
N ASP A 175 -3.71 -24.63 1.33
CA ASP A 175 -4.49 -23.94 2.35
C ASP A 175 -4.68 -22.46 2.01
N LEU A 176 -3.61 -21.78 1.63
CA LEU A 176 -3.67 -20.36 1.24
C LEU A 176 -4.48 -20.15 -0.04
N LYS A 177 -4.40 -21.07 -1.02
CA LYS A 177 -5.29 -21.06 -2.21
C LYS A 177 -6.76 -21.17 -1.80
N LEU A 178 -7.08 -22.07 -0.88
CA LEU A 178 -8.44 -22.21 -0.35
C LEU A 178 -8.88 -20.97 0.45
N LEU A 179 -7.97 -20.36 1.20
CA LEU A 179 -8.24 -19.16 1.97
C LEU A 179 -8.58 -17.97 1.07
N VAL A 180 -7.82 -17.77 -0.01
CA VAL A 180 -8.10 -16.75 -1.03
C VAL A 180 -9.51 -16.91 -1.58
N LYS A 181 -9.92 -18.15 -1.91
CA LYS A 181 -11.29 -18.42 -2.39
C LYS A 181 -12.34 -18.01 -1.36
N LYS A 182 -12.14 -18.34 -0.08
CA LYS A 182 -13.04 -17.94 1.01
C LYS A 182 -13.09 -16.42 1.21
N TYR A 183 -11.98 -15.72 0.99
CA TYR A 183 -11.92 -14.27 1.09
C TYR A 183 -12.66 -13.59 -0.06
N HIS A 184 -12.58 -14.13 -1.29
CA HIS A 184 -13.41 -13.70 -2.42
C HIS A 184 -14.90 -13.89 -2.12
N GLU A 185 -15.29 -15.05 -1.59
CA GLU A 185 -16.68 -15.35 -1.20
C GLU A 185 -17.19 -14.37 -0.12
N LEU A 186 -16.35 -14.06 0.89
CA LEU A 186 -16.69 -13.07 1.91
C LEU A 186 -16.84 -11.67 1.31
N TYR A 187 -15.92 -11.24 0.46
CA TYR A 187 -15.98 -9.94 -0.22
C TYR A 187 -17.26 -9.80 -1.03
N GLU A 188 -17.58 -10.79 -1.86
CA GLU A 188 -18.77 -10.75 -2.72
C GLU A 188 -20.05 -10.71 -1.90
N LYS A 189 -20.10 -11.46 -0.78
CA LYS A 189 -21.22 -11.42 0.16
C LYS A 189 -21.44 -10.05 0.79
N GLU A 190 -20.37 -9.36 1.18
CA GLU A 190 -20.42 -8.08 1.89
C GLU A 190 -20.65 -6.90 0.94
N MET A 191 -20.09 -6.95 -0.26
CA MET A 191 -20.15 -5.86 -1.25
C MET A 191 -21.27 -6.02 -2.29
N GLY A 192 -21.82 -7.22 -2.43
CA GLY A 192 -22.79 -7.54 -3.49
C GLY A 192 -22.20 -7.59 -4.90
N GLN A 193 -20.87 -7.60 -5.01
CA GLN A 193 -20.12 -7.66 -6.27
C GLN A 193 -18.76 -8.34 -6.05
N PRO A 194 -18.17 -8.99 -7.07
CA PRO A 194 -16.91 -9.70 -6.92
C PRO A 194 -15.73 -8.76 -6.63
N PHE A 195 -14.67 -9.32 -6.03
CA PHE A 195 -13.42 -8.61 -5.78
C PHE A 195 -12.86 -8.05 -7.10
N PRO A 196 -12.38 -6.79 -7.14
CA PRO A 196 -11.89 -6.19 -8.38
C PRO A 196 -10.65 -6.93 -8.88
N GLN A 197 -10.77 -7.64 -10.00
CA GLN A 197 -9.66 -8.35 -10.64
C GLN A 197 -8.81 -7.42 -11.53
N GLU A 198 -9.37 -6.30 -11.98
CA GLU A 198 -8.68 -5.30 -12.80
C GLU A 198 -7.76 -4.41 -11.94
N PRO A 199 -6.43 -4.50 -12.07
CA PRO A 199 -5.48 -3.75 -11.24
C PRO A 199 -5.68 -2.24 -11.28
N ARG A 200 -6.06 -1.68 -12.43
CA ARG A 200 -6.29 -0.24 -12.57
C ARG A 200 -7.47 0.26 -11.74
N VAL A 201 -8.50 -0.57 -11.56
CA VAL A 201 -9.63 -0.28 -10.68
C VAL A 201 -9.18 -0.33 -9.22
N GLN A 202 -8.39 -1.35 -8.85
CA GLN A 202 -7.81 -1.45 -7.50
C GLN A 202 -7.01 -0.18 -7.16
N LEU A 203 -6.16 0.28 -8.07
CA LEU A 203 -5.31 1.46 -7.86
C LEU A 203 -6.15 2.73 -7.62
N LEU A 204 -7.15 2.99 -8.46
CA LEU A 204 -8.01 4.16 -8.30
C LEU A 204 -8.81 4.10 -7.00
N GLU A 205 -9.37 2.96 -6.65
CA GLU A 205 -10.11 2.83 -5.38
C GLU A 205 -9.21 3.01 -4.17
N ALA A 206 -7.97 2.49 -4.21
CA ALA A 206 -6.97 2.73 -3.16
C ALA A 206 -6.61 4.22 -3.02
N ILE A 207 -6.41 4.95 -4.12
CA ILE A 207 -6.14 6.39 -4.10
C ILE A 207 -7.35 7.16 -3.52
N LYS A 208 -8.57 6.83 -3.94
CA LYS A 208 -9.79 7.41 -3.37
C LYS A 208 -9.91 7.12 -1.88
N ALA A 209 -9.60 5.90 -1.44
CA ALA A 209 -9.62 5.53 -0.03
C ALA A 209 -8.63 6.35 0.79
N VAL A 210 -7.41 6.60 0.28
CA VAL A 210 -6.45 7.49 0.93
C VAL A 210 -6.99 8.92 1.01
N PHE A 211 -7.64 9.43 -0.03
CA PHE A 211 -8.28 10.75 0.06
C PHE A 211 -9.45 10.75 1.06
N ARG A 212 -10.29 9.71 1.10
CA ARG A 212 -11.38 9.56 2.08
C ARG A 212 -10.87 9.48 3.51
N SER A 213 -9.74 8.82 3.76
CA SER A 213 -9.18 8.68 5.11
C SER A 213 -8.76 10.03 5.72
N TRP A 214 -8.49 11.03 4.87
CA TRP A 214 -8.27 12.40 5.34
C TRP A 214 -9.48 12.94 6.11
N ASP A 215 -10.72 12.61 5.73
CA ASP A 215 -11.94 13.10 6.38
C ASP A 215 -12.54 12.09 7.38
N ASN A 216 -11.80 11.05 7.76
CA ASN A 216 -12.31 10.10 8.76
C ASN A 216 -12.39 10.75 10.16
N PRO A 217 -13.28 10.27 11.06
CA PRO A 217 -13.47 10.88 12.38
C PRO A 217 -12.18 10.93 13.22
N ARG A 218 -11.34 9.90 13.12
CA ARG A 218 -10.08 9.79 13.85
C ARG A 218 -9.09 10.88 13.40
N ALA A 219 -8.91 11.08 12.09
CA ALA A 219 -8.05 12.08 11.49
C ALA A 219 -8.56 13.50 11.79
N ASN A 220 -9.87 13.72 11.74
CA ASN A 220 -10.50 14.97 12.14
C ASN A 220 -10.17 15.34 13.60
N VAL A 221 -10.29 14.39 14.53
CA VAL A 221 -9.91 14.61 15.94
C VAL A 221 -8.42 14.88 16.09
N TYR A 222 -7.56 14.06 15.47
CA TYR A 222 -6.11 14.23 15.55
C TYR A 222 -5.66 15.60 15.04
N ARG A 223 -6.22 16.05 13.90
CA ARG A 223 -5.91 17.35 13.33
C ARG A 223 -6.27 18.50 14.25
N ARG A 224 -7.45 18.46 14.89
CA ARG A 224 -7.86 19.46 15.88
C ARG A 224 -6.95 19.50 17.11
N LEU A 225 -6.45 18.34 17.55
CA LEU A 225 -5.55 18.25 18.71
C LEU A 225 -4.12 18.70 18.42
N ASN A 226 -3.71 18.75 17.15
CA ASN A 226 -2.34 19.06 16.74
C ASN A 226 -2.27 20.30 15.83
N ASP A 227 -3.34 21.10 15.79
CA ASP A 227 -3.42 22.33 14.98
C ASP A 227 -3.07 22.12 13.49
N ILE A 228 -3.49 20.98 12.93
CA ILE A 228 -3.27 20.66 11.51
C ILE A 228 -4.50 21.11 10.71
N PRO A 229 -4.37 22.08 9.79
CA PRO A 229 -5.49 22.56 9.00
C PRO A 229 -6.06 21.48 8.04
N SER A 230 -7.39 21.44 7.89
CA SER A 230 -8.07 20.43 7.08
C SER A 230 -7.87 20.65 5.58
N GLU A 231 -7.66 21.88 5.14
CA GLU A 231 -7.46 22.26 3.74
C GLU A 231 -6.12 21.80 3.16
N TRP A 232 -5.19 21.36 4.01
CA TRP A 232 -3.88 20.87 3.57
C TRP A 232 -3.96 19.59 2.74
N GLY A 233 -4.99 18.78 2.94
CA GLY A 233 -5.15 17.48 2.28
C GLY A 233 -4.03 16.48 2.61
N THR A 234 -4.04 15.37 1.88
CA THR A 234 -3.01 14.33 1.96
C THR A 234 -2.56 13.93 0.56
N ALA A 235 -1.27 13.63 0.41
CA ALA A 235 -0.74 13.07 -0.83
C ALA A 235 -0.84 11.53 -0.80
N VAL A 236 -0.79 10.91 -1.98
CA VAL A 236 -0.76 9.46 -2.13
C VAL A 236 0.52 9.05 -2.82
N ASN A 237 1.30 8.18 -2.19
CA ASN A 237 2.53 7.65 -2.75
C ASN A 237 2.24 6.25 -3.28
N VAL A 238 2.46 6.06 -4.58
CA VAL A 238 2.38 4.76 -5.25
C VAL A 238 3.81 4.33 -5.53
N GLN A 239 4.21 3.19 -4.98
CA GLN A 239 5.61 2.75 -4.99
C GLN A 239 5.69 1.27 -5.32
N GLU A 240 6.64 0.89 -6.19
CA GLU A 240 6.95 -0.51 -6.50
C GLU A 240 7.17 -1.34 -5.22
N MET A 241 6.58 -2.54 -5.20
CA MET A 241 6.80 -3.49 -4.12
C MET A 241 8.22 -4.06 -4.14
N VAL A 242 8.80 -4.13 -2.95
CA VAL A 242 9.93 -4.99 -2.62
C VAL A 242 9.50 -5.92 -1.50
N TYR A 243 10.06 -7.13 -1.45
CA TYR A 243 9.57 -8.18 -0.58
C TYR A 243 10.60 -8.56 0.47
N GLY A 244 10.24 -8.35 1.74
CA GLY A 244 10.99 -8.87 2.89
C GLY A 244 10.64 -10.33 3.24
N ASN A 245 9.64 -10.91 2.57
CA ASN A 245 9.05 -12.22 2.86
C ASN A 245 9.23 -13.25 1.72
N MET A 246 10.26 -13.08 0.89
CA MET A 246 10.55 -14.03 -0.21
C MET A 246 11.37 -15.26 0.23
N GLY A 247 11.87 -15.28 1.47
CA GLY A 247 12.67 -16.39 2.00
C GLY A 247 13.59 -15.96 3.13
N GLU A 248 14.53 -16.84 3.47
CA GLU A 248 15.46 -16.69 4.61
C GLU A 248 16.60 -15.69 4.36
N ASP A 249 16.71 -15.11 3.17
CA ASP A 249 17.66 -14.04 2.82
C ASP A 249 16.98 -12.67 2.66
N SER A 250 15.70 -12.59 2.99
CA SER A 250 14.85 -11.40 2.89
C SER A 250 14.42 -10.92 4.28
N GLY A 251 14.17 -9.62 4.43
CA GLY A 251 13.60 -9.09 5.67
C GLY A 251 13.20 -7.62 5.58
N THR A 252 12.65 -7.12 6.67
CA THR A 252 12.16 -5.75 6.82
C THR A 252 12.49 -5.21 8.20
N GLY A 253 12.68 -3.90 8.34
CA GLY A 253 12.96 -3.30 9.63
C GLY A 253 12.81 -1.79 9.66
N VAL A 254 12.80 -1.25 10.86
CA VAL A 254 12.73 0.18 11.15
C VAL A 254 13.87 0.54 12.08
N ALA A 255 14.61 1.59 11.75
CA ALA A 255 15.71 2.05 12.57
C ALA A 255 15.76 3.57 12.69
N PHE A 256 16.26 4.02 13.83
CA PHE A 256 16.62 5.38 14.14
C PHE A 256 18.15 5.48 14.25
N THR A 257 18.72 6.54 13.69
CA THR A 257 20.17 6.78 13.74
C THR A 257 20.70 7.07 15.16
N ARG A 258 19.80 7.33 16.11
CA ARG A 258 20.05 7.56 17.54
C ARG A 258 18.89 6.99 18.34
N ASN A 259 19.10 6.68 19.62
CA ASN A 259 18.03 6.24 20.51
C ASN A 259 16.99 7.37 20.67
N PRO A 260 15.71 7.16 20.26
CA PRO A 260 14.69 8.20 20.32
C PRO A 260 14.25 8.56 21.75
N SER A 261 14.52 7.68 22.73
CA SER A 261 14.15 7.88 24.13
C SER A 261 15.26 8.55 24.95
N THR A 262 16.53 8.21 24.70
CA THR A 262 17.68 8.71 25.49
C THR A 262 18.55 9.73 24.76
N GLY A 263 18.45 9.81 23.43
CA GLY A 263 19.34 10.63 22.59
C GLY A 263 20.73 10.03 22.35
N GLU A 264 21.02 8.84 22.87
CA GLU A 264 22.30 8.15 22.69
C GLU A 264 22.63 7.97 21.20
N LYS A 265 23.87 8.29 20.80
CA LYS A 265 24.34 8.19 19.41
C LYS A 265 24.68 6.73 19.04
N LYS A 266 23.65 5.88 19.03
CA LYS A 266 23.71 4.46 18.63
C LYS A 266 22.52 4.11 17.75
N LEU A 267 22.72 3.25 16.76
CA LEU A 267 21.63 2.71 15.95
C LEU A 267 20.64 1.98 16.86
N TYR A 268 19.37 2.36 16.77
CA TYR A 268 18.27 1.79 17.55
C TYR A 268 17.16 1.37 16.59
N GLY A 269 16.74 0.11 16.63
CA GLY A 269 15.73 -0.37 15.70
C GLY A 269 15.44 -1.86 15.85
N GLU A 270 14.48 -2.31 15.05
CA GLU A 270 13.98 -3.67 15.01
C GLU A 270 13.94 -4.15 13.56
N PHE A 271 14.09 -5.46 13.38
CA PHE A 271 14.13 -6.08 12.07
C PHE A 271 13.64 -7.53 12.18
N LEU A 272 12.90 -7.97 11.17
CA LEU A 272 12.36 -9.32 11.06
C LEU A 272 12.78 -9.94 9.74
N MET A 273 13.26 -11.19 9.82
CA MET A 273 13.53 -12.03 8.66
C MET A 273 12.21 -12.59 8.11
N ASN A 274 12.15 -12.75 6.78
CA ASN A 274 11.05 -13.41 6.09
C ASN A 274 9.65 -12.84 6.46
N ALA A 275 9.55 -11.50 6.51
CA ALA A 275 8.39 -10.75 7.00
C ALA A 275 8.06 -9.54 6.11
N GLN A 276 6.85 -9.00 6.23
CA GLN A 276 6.46 -7.71 5.64
C GLN A 276 6.41 -6.63 6.71
N GLY A 277 6.42 -5.36 6.29
CA GLY A 277 6.46 -4.23 7.22
C GLY A 277 5.27 -4.14 8.19
N GLU A 278 4.20 -4.90 7.95
CA GLU A 278 3.06 -5.04 8.87
C GLU A 278 3.37 -5.94 10.08
N ASP A 279 4.34 -6.84 9.95
CA ASP A 279 4.70 -7.77 11.01
C ASP A 279 5.72 -7.15 11.99
N VAL A 280 6.34 -6.00 11.64
CA VAL A 280 7.28 -5.20 12.45
C VAL A 280 6.52 -4.17 13.29
#